data_AF-R6IC87-F1
#
_entry.id   AF-R6IC87-F1
#
_cell.length_a   1.000
_cell.length_b   1.000
_cell.length_c   1.000
_cell.angle_alpha   90.00
_cell.angle_beta   90.00
_cell.angle_gamma   90.00
#
_symmetry.space_group_name_H-M   'P 1'
#
loop_
_entity.id
_entity.type
_entity.pdbx_description
1 polymer ?
#
loop_
_entity_poly.entity_id
_entity_poly.type
_entity_poly.pdbx_seq_one_letter_code
_entity_poly.pdbx_strand_id
1 'polypeptide(L)'
;MFGVIVDYQSDEFYKQHKYISFDTIYEKHTYEVVAAIQTELPSDGEEGFRYNEYTGSDEKSFAEYAKFIDKNKLYDTGVRISPGDKLLTLSTCAYHTENGRFIVIAKKV
;
A
#
# COMPACT_ATOMS: atom_id res chain seq x y z
N MET A 1 -3.64 1.76 17.32
CA MET A 1 -2.28 1.56 16.79
C MET A 1 -2.34 1.75 15.27
N PHE A 2 -1.28 2.26 14.61
CA PHE A 2 -1.27 2.65 13.18
C PHE A 2 -2.14 3.85 12.78
N GLY A 3 -2.52 4.72 13.72
CA GLY A 3 -3.25 5.97 13.41
C GLY A 3 -2.44 6.92 12.51
N VAL A 4 -1.13 7.01 12.73
CA VAL A 4 -0.20 7.88 11.97
C VAL A 4 -0.09 7.49 10.49
N ILE A 5 -0.45 6.25 10.13
CA ILE A 5 -0.41 5.83 8.72
C ILE A 5 -1.44 6.62 7.89
N VAL A 6 -2.54 7.06 8.51
CA VAL A 6 -3.56 7.89 7.85
C VAL A 6 -2.99 9.25 7.44
N ASP A 7 -1.94 9.75 8.11
CA ASP A 7 -1.33 11.05 7.78
C ASP A 7 -0.67 11.05 6.39
N TYR A 8 -0.36 9.87 5.82
CA TYR A 8 0.03 9.73 4.41
C TYR A 8 -1.08 10.12 3.42
N GLN A 9 -2.27 10.53 3.86
CA GLN A 9 -3.21 11.21 2.99
C GLN A 9 -2.72 12.60 2.53
N SER A 10 -1.76 13.19 3.26
CA SER A 10 -1.07 14.43 2.87
C SER A 10 0.22 14.12 2.11
N ASP A 11 0.33 14.72 0.92
CA ASP A 11 1.56 14.67 0.12
C ASP A 11 2.76 15.30 0.85
N GLU A 12 2.54 16.36 1.64
CA GLU A 12 3.58 16.96 2.49
C GLU A 12 4.10 15.98 3.53
N PHE A 13 3.20 15.22 4.18
CA PHE A 13 3.61 14.19 5.14
C PHE A 13 4.46 13.13 4.46
N TYR A 14 4.04 12.64 3.29
CA TYR A 14 4.85 11.71 2.48
C TYR A 14 6.23 12.28 2.13
N LYS A 15 6.30 13.54 1.67
CA LYS A 15 7.58 14.18 1.30
C LYS A 15 8.58 14.20 2.45
N GLN A 16 8.10 14.31 3.69
CA GLN A 16 8.92 14.26 4.91
C GLN A 16 9.20 12.84 5.40
N HIS A 17 8.36 11.86 5.05
CA HIS A 17 8.41 10.48 5.53
C HIS A 17 8.40 9.47 4.38
N LYS A 18 9.35 9.59 3.44
CA LYS A 18 9.39 8.73 2.25
C LYS A 18 9.74 7.27 2.52
N TYR A 19 10.46 7.01 3.61
CA TYR A 19 11.05 5.71 3.90
C TYR A 19 10.46 5.07 5.15
N ILE A 20 10.24 3.76 5.07
CA ILE A 20 9.78 2.90 6.14
C ILE A 20 10.88 1.89 6.43
N SER A 21 11.33 1.83 7.69
CA SER A 21 12.24 0.77 8.14
C SER A 21 11.43 -0.43 8.62
N PHE A 22 11.75 -1.61 8.09
CA PHE A 22 11.15 -2.88 8.49
C PHE A 22 12.27 -3.88 8.79
N ASP A 23 12.50 -4.13 10.07
CA ASP A 23 13.59 -4.98 10.53
C ASP A 23 13.05 -6.34 10.96
N THR A 24 13.71 -7.40 10.52
CA THR A 24 13.52 -8.76 11.02
C THR A 24 14.66 -9.11 11.97
N ILE A 25 14.58 -10.28 12.61
CA ILE A 25 15.70 -10.81 13.41
C ILE A 25 16.94 -11.16 12.56
N TYR A 26 16.81 -11.21 11.23
CA TYR A 26 17.87 -11.61 10.30
C TYR A 26 18.46 -10.43 9.53
N GLU A 27 17.64 -9.45 9.18
CA GLU A 27 18.01 -8.38 8.27
C GLU A 27 17.19 -7.12 8.51
N LYS A 28 17.83 -5.97 8.24
CA LYS A 28 17.21 -4.65 8.27
C LYS A 28 16.84 -4.21 6.88
N HIS A 29 15.64 -3.65 6.71
CA HIS A 29 15.17 -3.19 5.40
C HIS A 29 14.67 -1.78 5.43
N THR A 30 14.89 -1.11 4.30
CA THR A 30 14.29 0.17 4.00
C THR A 30 13.34 -0.03 2.82
N TYR A 31 12.15 0.55 2.93
CA TYR A 31 11.15 0.55 1.89
C TYR A 31 10.78 2.00 1.58
N GLU A 32 10.72 2.37 0.30
CA GLU A 32 10.25 3.68 -0.15
C GLU A 32 8.76 3.63 -0.47
N VAL A 33 8.00 4.60 0.03
CA VAL A 33 6.55 4.68 -0.19
C VAL A 33 6.23 4.92 -1.66
N VAL A 34 5.42 4.03 -2.22
CA VAL A 34 4.93 4.03 -3.60
C VAL A 34 3.58 4.72 -3.69
N ALA A 35 2.65 4.39 -2.78
CA ALA A 35 1.30 4.91 -2.81
C ALA A 35 0.65 4.90 -1.43
N ALA A 36 -0.21 5.90 -1.21
CA ALA A 36 -1.18 5.94 -0.12
C ALA A 36 -2.59 5.89 -0.73
N ILE A 37 -3.46 5.05 -0.17
CA ILE A 37 -4.75 4.71 -0.77
C ILE A 37 -5.82 4.61 0.31
N GLN A 38 -6.95 5.27 0.08
CA GLN A 38 -8.22 4.99 0.77
C GLN A 38 -8.98 3.95 -0.05
N THR A 39 -9.33 2.83 0.60
CA THR A 39 -10.02 1.70 -0.05
C THR A 39 -10.99 1.07 0.94
N GLU A 40 -11.78 0.11 0.47
CA GLU A 40 -12.61 -0.75 1.30
C GLU A 40 -12.17 -2.20 1.09
N LEU A 41 -12.43 -3.07 2.07
CA LEU A 41 -12.34 -4.52 1.89
C LEU A 41 -13.73 -5.05 1.56
N PRO A 42 -13.96 -5.57 0.34
CA PRO A 42 -15.25 -6.15 -0.04
C PRO A 42 -15.62 -7.31 0.88
N SER A 43 -16.90 -7.43 1.24
CA SER A 43 -17.42 -8.58 1.98
C SER A 43 -17.40 -9.85 1.11
N ASP A 44 -17.68 -11.01 1.69
CA ASP A 44 -17.73 -12.25 0.93
C ASP A 44 -18.87 -12.25 -0.09
N GLY A 45 -18.51 -12.42 -1.37
CA GLY A 45 -19.44 -12.39 -2.50
C GLY A 45 -19.65 -11.00 -3.13
N GLU A 46 -19.03 -9.95 -2.60
CA GLU A 46 -19.06 -8.61 -3.20
C GLU A 46 -17.96 -8.41 -4.26
N GLU A 47 -18.28 -7.68 -5.32
CA GLU A 47 -17.30 -7.29 -6.34
C GLU A 47 -16.37 -6.20 -5.81
N GLY A 48 -15.06 -6.40 -5.97
CA GLY A 48 -14.06 -5.39 -5.62
C GLY A 48 -12.65 -5.96 -5.61
N PHE A 49 -11.66 -5.08 -5.61
CA PHE A 49 -10.26 -5.50 -5.61
C PHE A 49 -9.79 -5.82 -4.18
N ARG A 50 -9.41 -7.08 -3.94
CA ARG A 50 -8.94 -7.56 -2.64
C ARG A 50 -7.42 -7.43 -2.54
N TYR A 51 -6.95 -6.25 -2.18
CA TYR A 51 -5.50 -5.95 -2.09
C TYR A 51 -4.73 -6.86 -1.13
N ASN A 52 -5.41 -7.42 -0.12
CA ASN A 52 -4.85 -8.30 0.89
C ASN A 52 -4.61 -9.74 0.40
N GLU A 53 -5.16 -10.11 -0.76
CA GLU A 53 -4.97 -11.43 -1.38
C GLU A 53 -3.79 -11.44 -2.37
N TYR A 54 -3.19 -10.28 -2.64
CA TYR A 54 -2.04 -10.17 -3.52
C TYR A 54 -0.79 -10.81 -2.90
N THR A 55 -0.25 -11.83 -3.59
CA THR A 55 0.96 -12.57 -3.16
C THR A 55 2.17 -12.33 -4.06
N GLY A 56 2.00 -11.66 -5.21
CA GLY A 56 3.08 -11.40 -6.17
C GLY A 56 3.59 -12.64 -6.92
N SER A 57 2.77 -13.69 -7.02
CA SER A 57 3.20 -15.00 -7.56
C SER A 57 3.13 -15.10 -9.09
N ASP A 58 2.36 -14.24 -9.77
CA ASP A 58 2.16 -14.30 -11.22
C ASP A 58 2.03 -12.90 -11.86
N GLU A 59 2.35 -12.79 -13.15
CA GLU A 59 2.36 -11.51 -13.88
C GLU A 59 0.98 -10.86 -13.98
N LYS A 60 -0.09 -11.67 -14.04
CA LYS A 60 -1.46 -11.15 -14.17
C LYS A 60 -1.90 -10.50 -12.86
N SER A 61 -1.67 -11.16 -11.72
CA SER A 61 -1.98 -10.57 -10.42
C SER A 61 -1.14 -9.32 -10.15
N PHE A 62 0.13 -9.27 -10.59
CA PHE A 62 0.94 -8.05 -10.54
C PHE A 62 0.32 -6.92 -11.37
N ALA A 63 -0.08 -7.19 -12.61
CA ALA A 63 -0.68 -6.18 -13.48
C ALA A 63 -1.99 -5.62 -12.91
N GLU A 64 -2.83 -6.48 -12.32
CA GLU A 64 -4.06 -6.06 -11.63
C GLU A 64 -3.76 -5.22 -10.38
N TYR A 65 -2.77 -5.63 -9.57
CA TYR A 65 -2.34 -4.87 -8.38
C TYR A 65 -1.73 -3.51 -8.73
N ALA A 66 -0.88 -3.45 -9.76
CA ALA A 66 -0.30 -2.21 -10.26
C ALA A 66 -1.39 -1.26 -10.80
N LYS A 67 -2.36 -1.79 -11.53
CA LYS A 67 -3.53 -1.02 -12.02
C LYS A 67 -4.37 -0.50 -10.85
N PHE A 68 -4.58 -1.31 -9.81
CA PHE A 68 -5.26 -0.88 -8.59
C PHE A 68 -4.51 0.26 -7.91
N ILE A 69 -3.18 0.16 -7.76
CA ILE A 69 -2.36 1.22 -7.15
C ILE A 69 -2.46 2.51 -7.95
N ASP A 70 -2.22 2.47 -9.26
CA ASP A 70 -2.21 3.67 -10.09
C ASP A 70 -3.60 4.33 -10.18
N LYS A 71 -4.69 3.54 -10.11
CA LYS A 71 -6.06 4.08 -10.11
C LYS A 71 -6.44 4.77 -8.79
N ASN A 72 -5.91 4.30 -7.66
CA ASN A 72 -6.40 4.70 -6.34
C ASN A 72 -5.39 5.50 -5.49
N LYS A 73 -4.15 5.72 -5.99
CA LYS A 73 -3.17 6.56 -5.29
C LYS A 73 -3.70 7.99 -5.11
N LEU A 74 -3.55 8.52 -3.90
CA LEU A 74 -4.00 9.87 -3.56
C LEU A 74 -3.17 10.97 -4.26
N TYR A 75 -1.91 10.69 -4.56
CA TYR A 75 -0.97 11.58 -5.24
C TYR A 75 0.13 10.76 -5.93
N ASP A 76 0.93 11.42 -6.78
CA ASP A 76 2.04 10.77 -7.47
C ASP A 76 3.35 10.91 -6.70
N THR A 77 3.93 9.79 -6.27
CA THR A 77 5.22 9.72 -5.58
C THR A 77 6.41 9.73 -6.55
N GLY A 78 6.16 9.46 -7.84
CA GLY A 78 7.20 9.22 -8.84
C GLY A 78 7.87 7.84 -8.73
N VAL A 79 7.58 7.06 -7.69
CA VAL A 79 8.12 5.72 -7.49
C VAL A 79 7.27 4.71 -8.24
N ARG A 80 7.90 3.89 -9.09
CA ARG A 80 7.24 2.82 -9.86
C ARG A 80 7.56 1.46 -9.28
N ILE A 81 6.61 0.54 -9.42
CA ILE A 81 6.76 -0.89 -9.12
C ILE A 81 6.95 -1.67 -10.42
N SER A 82 7.74 -2.73 -10.36
CA SER A 82 8.05 -3.66 -11.44
C SER A 82 7.85 -5.11 -10.98
N PRO A 83 7.62 -6.06 -11.91
CA PRO A 83 7.59 -7.48 -11.57
C PRO A 83 8.87 -7.89 -10.83
N GLY A 84 8.71 -8.61 -9.71
CA GLY A 84 9.84 -9.05 -8.86
C GLY A 84 10.21 -8.09 -7.72
N ASP A 85 9.66 -6.88 -7.68
CA ASP A 85 9.85 -5.97 -6.56
C ASP A 85 9.29 -6.56 -5.26
N LYS A 86 10.03 -6.38 -4.16
CA LYS A 86 9.56 -6.74 -2.82
C LYS A 86 8.74 -5.59 -2.25
N LEU A 87 7.43 -5.81 -2.09
CA LEU A 87 6.49 -4.82 -1.60
C LEU A 87 6.12 -5.07 -0.14
N LEU A 88 5.86 -3.98 0.59
CA LEU A 88 5.32 -3.96 1.94
C LEU A 88 4.00 -3.18 1.90
N THR A 89 2.91 -3.80 2.36
CA THR A 89 1.61 -3.13 2.51
C THR A 89 1.27 -2.99 3.98
N LEU A 90 1.15 -1.75 4.45
CA LEU A 90 0.64 -1.44 5.78
C LEU A 90 -0.84 -1.09 5.67
N SER A 91 -1.69 -1.65 6.54
CA SER A 91 -3.13 -1.51 6.48
C SER A 91 -3.70 -1.15 7.85
N THR A 92 -4.58 -0.14 7.90
CA THR A 92 -5.33 0.25 9.10
C THR A 92 -6.81 0.46 8.78
N CYS A 93 -7.66 0.36 9.79
CA CYS A 93 -9.09 0.68 9.65
C CYS A 93 -9.27 2.20 9.47
N ALA A 94 -10.10 2.61 8.52
CA ALA A 94 -10.56 3.99 8.42
C ALA A 94 -11.86 4.10 9.23
N TYR A 95 -11.85 4.87 10.32
CA TYR A 95 -12.96 4.96 11.27
C TYR A 95 -14.22 5.68 10.74
N HIS A 96 -14.20 6.14 9.49
CA HIS A 96 -15.25 6.96 8.89
C HIS A 96 -16.18 6.19 7.92
N THR A 97 -15.91 4.91 7.66
CA THR A 97 -16.70 4.09 6.72
C THR A 97 -16.76 2.63 7.22
N GLU A 98 -17.92 1.97 7.11
CA GLU A 98 -18.00 0.52 7.32
C GLU A 98 -17.04 -0.18 6.34
N ASN A 99 -16.19 -1.09 6.84
CA ASN A 99 -15.11 -1.76 6.08
C ASN A 99 -14.05 -0.86 5.44
N GLY A 100 -14.02 0.43 5.78
CA GLY A 100 -13.00 1.37 5.32
C GLY A 100 -11.59 0.96 5.74
N ARG A 101 -10.65 1.09 4.82
CA ARG A 101 -9.22 0.82 5.02
C ARG A 101 -8.39 1.96 4.47
N PHE A 102 -7.33 2.27 5.20
CA PHE A 102 -6.26 3.09 4.70
C PHE A 102 -5.02 2.21 4.54
N ILE A 103 -4.45 2.21 3.35
CA ILE A 103 -3.26 1.41 3.05
C ILE A 103 -2.12 2.27 2.51
N VAL A 104 -0.91 1.89 2.89
CA VAL A 104 0.33 2.43 2.34
C VAL A 104 1.13 1.28 1.76
N ILE A 105 1.50 1.41 0.48
CA ILE A 105 2.33 0.45 -0.24
C ILE A 105 3.73 1.05 -0.34
N ALA A 106 4.74 0.27 0.01
CA ALA A 106 6.14 0.66 -0.09
C ALA A 106 6.97 -0.44 -0.78
N LYS A 107 8.02 -0.04 -1.49
CA LYS A 107 8.93 -0.92 -2.25
C LYS A 107 10.30 -0.97 -1.58
N LYS A 108 10.86 -2.17 -1.42
CA LYS A 108 12.21 -2.34 -0.85
C LYS A 108 13.25 -1.63 -1.73
N VAL A 109 14.14 -0.84 -1.11
CA VAL A 109 15.30 -0.20 -1.77
C VAL A 109 16.58 -1.00 -1.60
#